data_AF-A0A954VQ16-F1
#
_entry.id   AF-A0A954VQ16-F1
#
_cell.length_a   1.000
_cell.length_b   1.000
_cell.length_c   1.000
_cell.angle_alpha   90.00
_cell.angle_beta   90.00
_cell.angle_gamma   90.00
#
_symmetry.space_group_name_H-M   'P 1'
#
loop_
_entity.id
_entity.type
_entity.pdbx_description
1 polymer ?
#
loop_
_entity_poly.entity_id
_entity_poly.type
_entity_poly.pdbx_seq_one_letter_code
_entity_poly.pdbx_strand_id
1 'polypeptide(L)'
;MLFSGPGDFQDAINLTWLFNDSAPFQLPGGGALISGIYQPGLEQWDDFFPAPGPGGKLNDADPAPWSYDFSNMLNQSPNGNWNLFVLDANSGDSGSITGGWSLQLTTAVPEPGMASLLLFGLAFLRPRSRVR
;
A
#
# COMPACT_ATOMS: atom_id res chain seq x y z
N MET A 1 4.68 -5.07 4.75
CA MET A 1 4.86 -4.33 6.02
C MET A 1 5.47 -2.97 5.69
N LEU A 2 5.08 -1.89 6.40
CA LEU A 2 5.71 -0.58 6.19
C LEU A 2 7.11 -0.51 6.80
N PHE A 3 7.25 -0.87 8.08
CA PHE A 3 8.53 -0.97 8.77
C PHE A 3 8.36 -1.68 10.12
N SER A 4 9.49 -2.07 10.70
CA SER A 4 9.67 -2.51 12.09
C SER A 4 11.06 -2.06 12.56
N GLY A 5 11.13 -1.54 13.79
CA GLY A 5 12.38 -1.06 14.41
C GLY A 5 13.18 0.02 13.67
N PRO A 6 12.60 1.12 13.16
CA PRO A 6 13.39 2.18 12.56
C PRO A 6 14.14 2.98 13.63
N GLY A 7 15.31 3.47 13.24
CA GLY A 7 16.20 4.20 14.13
C GLY A 7 16.85 3.28 15.17
N ASP A 8 17.32 3.89 16.26
CA ASP A 8 17.81 3.20 17.46
C ASP A 8 16.95 3.63 18.66
N PHE A 9 17.57 4.17 19.71
CA PHE A 9 16.91 4.67 20.93
C PHE A 9 16.39 6.11 20.81
N GLN A 10 16.16 6.60 19.60
CA GLN A 10 15.76 8.00 19.37
C GLN A 10 14.27 8.10 19.06
N ASP A 11 13.58 8.94 19.82
CA ASP A 11 12.15 9.18 19.64
C ASP A 11 11.81 9.75 18.26
N ALA A 12 10.77 9.20 17.64
CA ALA A 12 10.15 9.78 16.45
C ALA A 12 9.28 10.98 16.84
N ILE A 13 9.85 12.19 16.79
CA ILE A 13 9.16 13.42 17.21
C ILE A 13 8.80 14.28 15.98
N ASN A 14 7.51 14.57 15.80
CA ASN A 14 7.00 15.45 14.75
C ASN A 14 7.46 15.08 13.33
N LEU A 15 7.47 13.77 13.03
CA LEU A 15 7.88 13.24 11.74
C LEU A 15 6.69 12.96 10.83
N THR A 16 6.91 13.13 9.53
CA THR A 16 5.99 12.73 8.47
C THR A 16 6.73 11.85 7.48
N TRP A 17 6.23 10.64 7.28
CA TRP A 17 6.79 9.68 6.33
C TRP A 17 5.78 9.36 5.23
N LEU A 18 6.29 9.33 4.00
CA LEU A 18 5.58 8.81 2.84
C LEU A 18 6.25 7.51 2.41
N PHE A 19 5.48 6.43 2.28
CA PHE A 19 5.99 5.16 1.77
C PHE A 19 5.68 5.01 0.29
N ASN A 20 6.70 4.69 -0.50
CA ASN A 20 6.62 4.47 -1.94
C ASN A 20 7.72 3.50 -2.39
N ASP A 21 7.37 2.44 -3.12
CA ASP A 21 8.33 1.44 -3.62
C ASP A 21 9.46 2.04 -4.47
N SER A 22 9.17 3.15 -5.16
CA SER A 22 10.13 3.87 -6.01
C SER A 22 10.97 4.91 -5.25
N ALA A 23 10.83 5.00 -3.93
CA ALA A 23 11.63 5.92 -3.13
C ALA A 23 13.13 5.54 -3.20
N PRO A 24 14.05 6.52 -3.18
CA PRO A 24 15.48 6.26 -3.32
C PRO A 24 16.13 5.69 -2.05
N PHE A 25 15.46 5.76 -0.90
CA PHE A 25 16.02 5.40 0.40
C PHE A 25 15.06 4.51 1.18
N GLN A 26 15.59 3.60 1.96
CA GLN A 26 14.85 2.93 3.03
C GLN A 26 14.81 3.81 4.28
N LEU A 27 13.82 3.57 5.14
CA LEU A 27 13.78 4.20 6.45
C LEU A 27 15.07 3.82 7.23
N PRO A 28 15.75 4.76 7.93
CA PRO A 28 17.01 4.45 8.59
C PRO A 28 16.81 3.37 9.64
N GLY A 29 17.67 2.36 9.60
CA GLY A 29 17.68 1.33 10.64
C GLY A 29 18.46 1.72 11.91
N GLY A 30 19.00 2.92 11.96
CA GLY A 30 19.79 3.41 13.08
C GLY A 30 20.00 4.91 12.96
N GLY A 31 20.34 5.55 14.08
CA GLY A 31 20.57 6.99 14.16
C GLY A 31 19.30 7.84 14.07
N ALA A 32 19.47 9.08 13.61
CA ALA A 32 18.41 10.08 13.63
C ALA A 32 17.32 9.80 12.59
N LEU A 33 16.08 9.80 13.06
CA LEU A 33 14.89 9.74 12.21
C LEU A 33 14.52 11.13 11.72
N ILE A 34 14.21 11.24 10.43
CA ILE A 34 13.80 12.49 9.79
C ILE A 34 12.57 12.24 8.91
N SER A 35 11.81 13.30 8.63
CA SER A 35 10.70 13.25 7.68
C SER A 35 11.21 13.00 6.27
N GLY A 36 10.44 12.31 5.43
CA GLY A 36 10.89 11.97 4.09
C GLY A 36 10.00 11.00 3.34
N ILE A 37 10.52 10.56 2.19
CA ILE A 37 9.91 9.56 1.32
C ILE A 37 10.80 8.33 1.35
N TYR A 38 10.25 7.19 1.73
CA TYR A 38 10.99 5.96 1.98
C TYR A 38 10.35 4.75 1.30
N GLN A 39 11.16 3.73 1.03
CA GLN A 39 10.64 2.43 0.64
C GLN A 39 10.01 1.74 1.86
N PRO A 40 8.93 0.98 1.69
CA PRO A 40 8.43 0.11 2.74
C PRO A 40 9.39 -1.07 3.00
N GLY A 41 9.12 -1.81 4.08
CA GLY A 41 9.76 -3.10 4.33
C GLY A 41 11.02 -3.09 5.20
N LEU A 42 11.36 -2.00 5.91
CA LEU A 42 12.42 -2.09 6.92
C LEU A 42 12.04 -3.14 7.98
N GLU A 43 12.94 -4.07 8.30
CA GLU A 43 12.77 -5.02 9.39
C GLU A 43 14.08 -5.25 10.15
N GLN A 44 13.98 -5.25 11.47
CA GLN A 44 15.05 -5.48 12.42
C GLN A 44 14.76 -6.50 13.53
N TRP A 45 13.50 -6.66 13.95
CA TRP A 45 13.18 -7.32 15.23
C TRP A 45 12.27 -8.54 15.11
N ASP A 46 11.83 -8.88 13.90
CA ASP A 46 10.95 -10.01 13.64
C ASP A 46 9.62 -9.91 14.40
N ASP A 47 9.06 -8.70 14.38
CA ASP A 47 7.87 -8.33 15.13
C ASP A 47 6.62 -9.04 14.56
N PHE A 48 5.73 -9.45 15.48
CA PHE A 48 4.51 -10.18 15.17
C PHE A 48 3.28 -9.34 15.50
N PHE A 49 2.35 -9.19 14.55
CA PHE A 49 1.08 -8.49 14.76
C PHE A 49 -0.03 -9.46 15.19
N PRO A 50 -0.32 -9.65 16.48
CA PRO A 50 -1.37 -10.58 16.93
C PRO A 50 -2.77 -10.12 16.48
N ALA A 51 -3.72 -11.06 16.43
CA ALA A 51 -5.13 -10.75 16.19
C ALA A 51 -5.63 -9.66 17.17
N PRO A 52 -6.44 -8.68 16.72
CA PRO A 52 -7.13 -8.56 15.42
C PRO A 52 -6.26 -8.01 14.29
N GLY A 53 -4.97 -7.82 14.54
CA GLY A 53 -3.99 -7.54 13.50
C GLY A 53 -3.88 -8.69 12.47
N PRO A 54 -3.17 -8.44 11.37
CA PRO A 54 -3.03 -9.35 10.24
C PRO A 54 -2.35 -10.70 10.54
N GLY A 55 -1.73 -10.91 11.70
CA GLY A 55 -1.03 -12.15 12.03
C GLY A 55 0.27 -12.36 11.25
N GLY A 56 1.05 -13.35 11.66
CA GLY A 56 2.32 -13.75 11.04
C GLY A 56 3.52 -12.85 11.37
N LYS A 57 4.71 -13.41 11.17
CA LYS A 57 5.99 -12.68 11.15
C LYS A 57 6.45 -12.42 9.72
N LEU A 58 7.38 -11.50 9.54
CA LEU A 58 7.91 -11.16 8.22
C LEU A 58 8.80 -12.26 7.61
N ASN A 59 9.29 -13.20 8.42
CA ASN A 59 10.21 -14.28 8.02
C ASN A 59 9.65 -15.70 8.23
N ASP A 60 8.40 -15.85 8.68
CA ASP A 60 7.81 -17.17 8.87
C ASP A 60 7.63 -17.84 7.51
N ALA A 61 7.97 -19.14 7.44
CA ALA A 61 7.79 -19.97 6.25
C ALA A 61 6.30 -20.21 5.88
N ASP A 62 5.38 -19.67 6.68
CA ASP A 62 3.97 -19.54 6.36
C ASP A 62 3.79 -18.21 5.59
N PRO A 63 3.30 -18.21 4.34
CA PRO A 63 3.17 -17.02 3.53
C PRO A 63 2.07 -16.12 4.09
N ALA A 64 2.32 -15.48 5.22
CA ALA A 64 1.59 -14.30 5.58
C ALA A 64 1.75 -13.29 4.43
N PRO A 65 0.71 -12.51 4.07
CA PRO A 65 0.66 -11.72 2.83
C PRO A 65 1.59 -10.51 2.82
N TRP A 66 2.62 -10.53 3.65
CA TRP A 66 3.57 -9.46 3.86
C TRP A 66 4.54 -9.38 2.69
N SER A 67 4.31 -8.44 1.80
CA SER A 67 5.36 -7.96 0.90
C SER A 67 6.15 -6.82 1.57
N TYR A 68 7.40 -6.69 1.16
CA TYR A 68 8.26 -5.54 1.45
C TYR A 68 7.99 -4.36 0.51
N ASP A 69 6.99 -4.48 -0.37
CA ASP A 69 6.57 -3.50 -1.36
C ASP A 69 5.03 -3.46 -1.48
N PHE A 70 4.51 -2.56 -2.32
CA PHE A 70 3.09 -2.49 -2.67
C PHE A 70 2.75 -3.23 -3.98
N SER A 71 3.67 -4.03 -4.52
CA SER A 71 3.50 -4.68 -5.82
C SER A 71 2.34 -5.67 -5.84
N ASN A 72 2.08 -6.33 -4.71
CA ASN A 72 0.95 -7.25 -4.53
C ASN A 72 -0.42 -6.55 -4.60
N MET A 73 -0.47 -5.22 -4.49
CA MET A 73 -1.69 -4.41 -4.60
C MET A 73 -1.94 -3.93 -6.03
N LEU A 74 -0.96 -4.08 -6.94
CA LEU A 74 -1.11 -3.68 -8.33
C LEU A 74 -2.12 -4.57 -9.05
N ASN A 75 -2.96 -3.94 -9.89
CA ASN A 75 -4.04 -4.59 -10.64
C ASN A 75 -5.08 -5.31 -9.77
N GLN A 76 -5.13 -5.02 -8.46
CA GLN A 76 -6.19 -5.49 -7.56
C GLN A 76 -7.31 -4.46 -7.45
N SER A 77 -8.51 -4.92 -7.06
CA SER A 77 -9.61 -4.02 -6.71
C SER A 77 -9.23 -3.22 -5.45
N PRO A 78 -9.24 -1.88 -5.49
CA PRO A 78 -8.95 -1.05 -4.32
C PRO A 78 -10.14 -0.91 -3.35
N ASN A 79 -11.31 -1.43 -3.73
CA ASN A 79 -12.54 -1.31 -2.95
C ASN A 79 -12.51 -2.19 -1.70
N GLY A 80 -12.92 -1.63 -0.56
CA GLY A 80 -12.99 -2.34 0.72
C GLY A 80 -12.52 -1.46 1.87
N ASN A 81 -12.37 -2.08 3.05
CA ASN A 81 -11.84 -1.39 4.22
C ASN A 81 -10.31 -1.43 4.19
N TRP A 82 -9.69 -0.27 4.41
CA TRP A 82 -8.26 -0.13 4.60
C TRP A 82 -7.98 0.16 6.08
N ASN A 83 -7.13 -0.65 6.70
CA ASN A 83 -6.78 -0.52 8.11
C ASN A 83 -5.26 -0.29 8.22
N LEU A 84 -4.87 0.69 9.04
CA LEU A 84 -3.50 0.84 9.51
C LEU A 84 -3.36 0.15 10.88
N PHE A 85 -2.45 -0.79 10.98
CA PHE A 85 -2.09 -1.43 12.24
C PHE A 85 -0.75 -0.89 12.73
N VAL A 86 -0.70 -0.57 14.02
CA VAL A 86 0.51 -0.13 14.71
C VAL A 86 0.65 -0.97 15.96
N LEU A 87 1.85 -1.48 16.19
CA LEU A 87 2.19 -2.28 17.36
C LEU A 87 3.34 -1.60 18.06
N ASP A 88 3.19 -1.43 19.37
CA ASP A 88 4.31 -1.14 20.27
C ASP A 88 4.70 -2.47 20.92
N ALA A 89 5.79 -3.07 20.44
CA ALA A 89 6.22 -4.41 20.84
C ALA A 89 7.01 -4.42 22.16
N ASN A 90 7.42 -3.25 22.65
CA ASN A 90 8.31 -3.10 23.79
C ASN A 90 7.69 -2.18 24.85
N SER A 91 7.94 -2.47 26.12
CA SER A 91 7.48 -1.59 27.21
C SER A 91 8.45 -0.44 27.42
N GLY A 92 7.92 0.76 27.72
CA GLY A 92 8.71 1.88 28.24
C GLY A 92 8.38 3.19 27.54
N ASP A 93 8.09 3.11 26.25
CA ASP A 93 7.78 4.25 25.41
C ASP A 93 6.28 4.30 25.10
N SER A 94 5.85 5.45 24.59
CA SER A 94 4.50 5.62 24.06
C SER A 94 4.50 6.76 23.06
N GLY A 95 3.54 6.73 22.15
CA GLY A 95 3.44 7.74 21.11
C GLY A 95 2.03 7.85 20.55
N SER A 96 1.85 8.83 19.66
CA SER A 96 0.60 8.98 18.92
C SER A 96 0.86 9.51 17.52
N ILE A 97 0.02 9.10 16.58
CA ILE A 97 0.01 9.64 15.21
C ILE A 97 -0.94 10.84 15.19
N THR A 98 -0.44 12.01 15.55
CA THR A 98 -1.25 13.23 15.72
C THR A 98 -1.71 13.85 14.41
N GLY A 99 -0.97 13.66 13.32
CA GLY A 99 -1.32 14.13 11.96
C GLY A 99 -2.24 13.19 11.18
N GLY A 100 -2.61 12.05 11.77
CA GLY A 100 -3.34 10.98 11.10
C GLY A 100 -2.50 10.23 10.07
N TRP A 101 -3.16 9.37 9.30
CA TRP A 101 -2.58 8.67 8.16
C TRP A 101 -3.48 8.86 6.94
N SER A 102 -2.89 8.75 5.75
CA SER A 102 -3.62 8.79 4.49
C SER A 102 -3.11 7.68 3.57
N LEU A 103 -3.98 7.28 2.63
CA LEU A 103 -3.65 6.32 1.59
C LEU A 103 -3.96 6.95 0.24
N GLN A 104 -2.96 7.00 -0.63
CA GLN A 104 -3.11 7.49 -1.99
C GLN A 104 -3.20 6.32 -2.97
N LEU A 105 -4.33 6.21 -3.67
CA LEU A 105 -4.59 5.14 -4.64
C LEU A 105 -4.64 5.72 -6.05
N THR A 106 -3.90 5.10 -6.96
CA THR A 106 -3.95 5.40 -8.40
C THR A 106 -4.58 4.21 -9.11
N THR A 107 -5.75 4.41 -9.71
CA THR A 107 -6.51 3.34 -10.38
C THR A 107 -6.54 3.57 -11.88
N ALA A 108 -6.42 2.50 -12.67
CA ALA A 108 -6.76 2.57 -14.08
C ALA A 108 -8.28 2.70 -14.24
N VAL A 109 -8.73 3.59 -15.13
CA VAL A 109 -10.13 3.61 -15.57
C VAL A 109 -10.30 2.46 -16.57
N PRO A 110 -11.24 1.53 -16.37
CA PRO A 110 -11.50 0.51 -17.37
C PRO A 110 -11.94 1.19 -18.68
N GLU A 111 -11.16 1.03 -19.75
CA GLU A 111 -11.61 1.36 -21.10
C GLU A 111 -12.94 0.60 -21.36
N PRO A 112 -13.96 1.22 -21.99
CA PRO A 112 -15.12 0.49 -22.44
C PRO A 112 -14.65 -0.66 -23.32
N GLY A 113 -14.88 -1.91 -22.88
CA GLY A 113 -14.39 -3.08 -23.61
C GLY A 113 -14.80 -3.01 -25.08
N MET A 114 -13.90 -3.40 -25.98
CA MET A 114 -14.07 -3.34 -27.45
C MET A 114 -15.41 -3.94 -27.93
N ALA A 115 -15.99 -4.88 -27.18
CA ALA A 115 -17.32 -5.46 -27.43
C ALA A 115 -18.45 -4.41 -27.38
N SER A 116 -18.37 -3.42 -26.49
CA SER A 116 -19.34 -2.32 -26.41
C SER A 116 -19.22 -1.40 -27.63
N LEU A 117 -18.00 -1.09 -28.09
CA LEU A 117 -17.78 -0.30 -29.31
C LEU A 117 -18.25 -1.01 -30.59
N LEU A 118 -18.07 -2.32 -30.69
CA LEU A 118 -18.53 -3.14 -31.82
C LEU A 118 -20.07 -3.24 -31.89
N LEU A 119 -20.74 -3.32 -30.73
CA LEU A 119 -22.22 -3.38 -30.67
C LEU A 119 -22.88 -2.08 -31.15
N PHE A 120 -22.28 -0.91 -30.83
CA PHE A 120 -22.79 0.38 -31.33
C PHE A 120 -22.47 0.62 -32.81
N GLY A 121 -21.34 0.12 -33.33
CA GLY A 121 -20.95 0.28 -34.74
C GLY A 121 -21.84 -0.49 -35.74
N LEU A 122 -22.30 -1.69 -35.38
CA LEU A 122 -23.16 -2.53 -36.25
C LEU A 122 -24.63 -2.07 -36.28
N ALA A 123 -25.09 -1.30 -35.29
CA ALA A 123 -26.47 -0.79 -35.23
C ALA A 123 -26.77 0.31 -36.27
N PHE A 124 -25.75 0.92 -36.88
CA PHE A 124 -25.90 2.00 -37.87
C PHE A 124 -25.81 1.54 -39.35
N LEU A 125 -25.51 0.27 -39.62
CA LEU A 125 -25.51 -0.28 -40.98
C LEU A 125 -26.91 -0.79 -41.37
N ARG A 126 -27.86 0.13 -41.58
CA ARG A 126 -29.12 -0.23 -42.29
C ARG A 126 -28.91 -0.08 -43.80
N PRO A 127 -29.17 -1.13 -44.62
CA PRO A 127 -29.15 -0.98 -46.07
C PRO A 127 -30.23 0.01 -46.49
N ARG A 128 -29.84 1.11 -47.16
CA ARG A 128 -30.81 1.97 -47.87
C ARG A 128 -31.29 1.23 -49.11
N SER A 129 -32.52 0.77 -49.12
CA SER A 129 -33.16 0.27 -50.35
C SER A 129 -33.37 1.44 -51.32
N ARG A 130 -32.69 1.42 -52.47
CA ARG A 130 -33.02 2.31 -53.60
C ARG A 130 -34.35 1.87 -54.20
N VAL A 131 -35.38 2.69 -54.08
CA VAL A 131 -36.57 2.61 -54.93
C VAL A 131 -36.20 3.23 -56.28
N ARG A 132 -36.55 2.54 -57.37
CA ARG A 132 -36.27 2.93 -58.76
C ARG A 132 -37.10 4.14 -59.18
#